data_AF-A0AAP2DMI4-F1
#
_entry.id   AF-A0AAP2DMI4-F1
#
_cell.length_a   1.000
_cell.length_b   1.000
_cell.length_c   1.000
_cell.angle_alpha   90.00
_cell.angle_beta   90.00
_cell.angle_gamma   90.00
#
_symmetry.space_group_name_H-M   'P 1'
#
loop_
_entity.id
_entity.type
_entity.pdbx_description
1 polymer ?
#
loop_
_entity_poly.entity_id
_entity_poly.type
_entity_poly.pdbx_seq_one_letter_code
_entity_poly.pdbx_strand_id
1 'polypeptide(L)'
;MKDRPRIMEAFLTFLILAIIAVTQIGMRWEQQYGERRLMVEYVNSELTDVLRLSEHQARQISEINYLYYDRISEVYLASFRDTDVFSNEMRAITEKRDRTIMKLLNERQKDAWRHLKGENLK
;
A
#
# COMPACT_ATOMS: atom_id res chain seq x y z
N MET A 1 27.97 -39.30 30.03
CA MET A 1 27.53 -37.91 29.84
C MET A 1 28.25 -37.31 28.63
N LYS A 2 27.72 -37.46 27.40
CA LYS A 2 28.36 -36.94 26.17
C LYS A 2 27.40 -36.23 25.21
N ASP A 3 26.18 -35.88 25.64
CA ASP A 3 25.15 -35.33 24.74
C ASP A 3 24.83 -33.83 24.95
N ARG A 4 25.38 -33.18 25.99
CA ARG A 4 25.15 -31.76 26.27
C ARG A 4 25.71 -30.76 25.23
N PRO A 5 26.86 -30.98 24.56
CA PRO A 5 27.40 -30.00 23.61
C PRO A 5 26.49 -29.82 22.38
N ARG A 6 25.85 -30.90 21.92
CA ARG A 6 25.01 -30.92 20.72
C ARG A 6 23.73 -30.11 20.86
N ILE A 7 23.12 -30.13 22.06
CA ILE A 7 21.90 -29.35 22.34
C ILE A 7 22.23 -27.85 22.37
N MET A 8 23.37 -27.48 22.94
CA MET A 8 23.80 -26.08 23.01
C MET A 8 24.16 -25.52 21.63
N GLU A 9 24.86 -26.29 20.79
CA GLU A 9 25.12 -25.92 19.39
C GLU A 9 23.85 -25.82 18.56
N ALA A 10 22.91 -26.77 18.72
CA ALA A 10 21.62 -26.73 18.04
C ALA A 10 20.78 -25.51 18.46
N PHE A 11 20.80 -25.16 19.74
CA PHE A 11 20.12 -23.97 20.26
C PHE A 11 20.74 -22.68 19.71
N LEU A 12 22.08 -22.57 19.69
CA LEU A 12 22.78 -21.42 19.12
C LEU A 12 22.51 -21.30 17.62
N THR A 13 22.50 -22.42 16.89
CA THR A 13 22.16 -22.45 15.47
C THR A 13 20.74 -21.96 15.23
N PHE A 14 19.77 -22.44 16.02
CA PHE A 14 18.39 -21.98 15.96
C PHE A 14 18.26 -20.48 16.26
N LEU A 15 18.97 -19.99 17.29
CA LEU A 15 18.96 -18.58 17.67
C LEU A 15 19.51 -17.68 16.55
N ILE A 16 20.61 -18.09 15.91
CA ILE A 16 21.20 -17.37 14.77
C ILE A 16 20.22 -17.34 13.59
N LEU A 17 19.58 -18.47 13.28
CA LEU A 17 18.57 -18.54 12.22
C LEU A 17 17.34 -17.67 12.53
N ALA A 18 16.89 -17.62 13.78
CA ALA A 18 15.79 -16.77 14.22
C ALA A 18 16.13 -15.28 14.09
N ILE A 19 17.35 -14.86 14.45
CA ILE A 19 17.82 -13.48 14.28
C ILE A 19 17.85 -13.13 12.79
N ILE A 20 18.44 -13.99 11.94
CA ILE A 20 18.47 -13.77 10.50
C ILE A 20 17.05 -13.64 9.92
N ALA A 21 16.13 -14.52 10.34
CA ALA A 21 14.74 -14.47 9.89
C ALA A 21 14.03 -13.18 10.32
N VAL A 22 14.20 -12.73 11.57
CA VAL A 22 13.60 -11.49 12.07
C VAL A 22 14.18 -10.27 11.36
N THR A 23 15.50 -10.22 11.13
CA THR A 23 16.14 -9.11 10.39
C THR A 23 15.68 -9.08 8.93
N GLN A 24 15.53 -10.23 8.27
CA GLN A 24 15.01 -10.29 6.90
C GLN A 24 13.55 -9.86 6.81
N ILE A 25 12.72 -10.22 7.80
CA ILE A 25 11.34 -9.73 7.90
C ILE A 25 11.33 -8.21 8.10
N GLY A 26 12.16 -7.69 9.01
CA GLY A 26 12.27 -6.25 9.28
C GLY A 26 12.71 -5.44 8.06
N MET A 27 13.74 -5.89 7.32
CA MET A 27 14.20 -5.21 6.11
C MET A 27 13.15 -5.24 5.00
N ARG A 28 12.45 -6.37 4.79
CA ARG A 28 11.35 -6.46 3.84
C ARG A 28 10.18 -5.56 4.25
N TRP A 29 9.91 -5.47 5.54
CA TRP A 29 8.88 -4.59 6.09
C TRP A 29 9.23 -3.12 5.86
N GLU A 30 10.45 -2.69 6.17
CA GLU A 30 10.89 -1.30 5.93
C GLU A 30 10.92 -0.94 4.45
N GLN A 31 11.41 -1.83 3.56
CA GLN A 31 11.39 -1.57 2.12
C GLN A 31 9.95 -1.48 1.60
N GLN A 32 9.12 -2.46 1.92
CA GLN A 32 7.77 -2.55 1.34
C GLN A 32 6.82 -1.50 1.93
N TYR A 33 6.89 -1.22 3.24
CA TYR A 33 6.04 -0.23 3.88
C TYR A 33 6.61 1.19 3.78
N GLY A 34 7.93 1.36 3.77
CA GLY A 34 8.60 2.66 3.64
C GLY A 34 8.40 3.29 2.27
N GLU A 35 8.67 2.54 1.19
CA GLU A 35 8.45 3.02 -0.18
C GLU A 35 6.96 3.28 -0.45
N ARG A 36 6.09 2.41 0.06
CA ARG A 36 4.63 2.57 -0.03
C ARG A 36 4.14 3.83 0.67
N ARG A 37 4.60 4.08 1.89
CA ARG A 37 4.25 5.28 2.67
C ARG A 37 4.62 6.55 1.91
N LEU A 38 5.84 6.60 1.36
CA LEU A 38 6.30 7.73 0.56
C LEU A 38 5.44 7.95 -0.69
N MET A 39 5.07 6.89 -1.40
CA MET A 39 4.16 6.97 -2.56
C MET A 39 2.78 7.52 -2.19
N VAL A 40 2.21 7.07 -1.08
CA VAL A 40 0.91 7.56 -0.59
C VAL A 40 1.02 9.03 -0.19
N GLU A 41 2.07 9.41 0.54
CA GLU A 41 2.32 10.79 0.95
C GLU A 41 2.50 11.72 -0.25
N TYR A 42 3.26 11.29 -1.28
CA TYR A 42 3.46 12.05 -2.52
C TYR A 42 2.13 12.30 -3.25
N VAL A 43 1.37 11.23 -3.54
CA VAL A 43 0.07 11.35 -4.23
C VAL A 43 -0.91 12.22 -3.44
N ASN A 44 -0.94 12.08 -2.11
CA ASN A 44 -1.80 12.91 -1.27
C ASN A 44 -1.40 14.39 -1.29
N SER A 45 -0.10 14.69 -1.34
CA SER A 45 0.38 16.06 -1.47
C SER A 45 -0.10 16.68 -2.78
N GLU A 46 0.11 15.98 -3.90
CA GLU A 46 -0.34 16.46 -5.22
C GLU A 46 -1.85 16.67 -5.28
N LEU A 47 -2.63 15.71 -4.76
CA LEU A 47 -4.09 15.83 -4.71
C LEU A 47 -4.54 17.00 -3.84
N THR A 48 -3.85 17.25 -2.73
CA THR A 48 -4.14 18.38 -1.83
C THR A 48 -3.95 19.70 -2.54
N ASP A 49 -2.87 19.85 -3.30
CA ASP A 49 -2.55 21.07 -4.03
C ASP A 49 -3.51 21.29 -5.21
N VAL A 50 -3.72 20.26 -6.04
CA VAL A 50 -4.55 20.37 -7.25
C VAL A 50 -6.02 20.60 -6.91
N LEU A 51 -6.56 19.86 -5.92
CA LEU A 51 -7.97 19.97 -5.54
C LEU A 51 -8.20 21.03 -4.46
N ARG A 52 -7.13 21.67 -3.96
CA ARG A 52 -7.17 22.61 -2.83
C ARG A 52 -7.98 22.03 -1.67
N LEU A 53 -7.60 20.83 -1.24
CA LEU A 53 -8.32 20.12 -0.19
C LEU A 53 -8.20 20.86 1.15
N SER A 54 -9.27 20.85 1.95
CA SER A 54 -9.14 21.21 3.36
C SER A 54 -8.32 20.16 4.09
N GLU A 55 -7.73 20.52 5.23
CA GLU A 55 -6.98 19.57 6.07
C GLU A 55 -7.82 18.35 6.49
N HIS A 56 -9.13 18.53 6.67
CA HIS A 56 -10.04 17.43 6.96
C HIS A 56 -10.22 16.50 5.75
N GLN A 57 -10.48 17.06 4.57
CA GLN A 57 -10.59 16.28 3.33
C GLN A 57 -9.28 15.55 3.00
N ALA A 58 -8.14 16.22 3.15
CA ALA A 58 -6.82 15.66 2.91
C ALA A 58 -6.54 14.44 3.80
N ARG A 59 -6.88 14.52 5.11
CA ARG A 59 -6.76 13.37 6.02
C ARG A 59 -7.64 12.20 5.60
N GLN A 60 -8.91 12.45 5.30
CA GLN A 60 -9.83 11.37 4.88
C GLN A 60 -9.41 10.73 3.55
N ILE A 61 -8.95 11.54 2.59
CA ILE A 61 -8.46 11.04 1.30
C ILE A 61 -7.16 10.25 1.48
N SER A 62 -6.29 10.67 2.40
CA SER A 62 -5.08 9.94 2.76
C SER A 62 -5.40 8.54 3.29
N GLU A 63 -6.33 8.42 4.24
CA GLU A 63 -6.79 7.12 4.76
C GLU A 63 -7.36 6.22 3.65
N ILE A 64 -8.16 6.79 2.75
CA ILE A 64 -8.70 6.06 1.60
C ILE A 64 -7.57 5.56 0.69
N ASN A 65 -6.55 6.38 0.44
CA ASN A 65 -5.41 6.00 -0.39
C ASN A 65 -4.54 4.93 0.28
N TYR A 66 -4.33 4.99 1.59
CA TYR A 66 -3.65 3.91 2.32
C TYR A 66 -4.35 2.57 2.11
N LEU A 67 -5.67 2.52 2.38
CA LEU A 67 -6.48 1.31 2.20
C LEU A 67 -6.50 0.82 0.74
N TYR A 68 -6.51 1.74 -0.21
CA TYR A 68 -6.39 1.41 -1.64
C TYR A 68 -5.08 0.68 -1.93
N TYR A 69 -3.95 1.24 -1.51
CA TYR A 69 -2.63 0.63 -1.78
C TYR A 69 -2.39 -0.66 -0.99
N ASP A 70 -2.98 -0.83 0.19
CA ASP A 70 -3.03 -2.13 0.89
C ASP A 70 -3.67 -3.17 -0.03
N ARG A 71 -4.87 -2.84 -0.51
CA ARG A 71 -5.67 -3.79 -1.28
C ARG A 71 -5.07 -4.10 -2.64
N ILE A 72 -4.46 -3.12 -3.31
CA ILE A 72 -3.68 -3.34 -4.55
C ILE A 72 -2.54 -4.33 -4.28
N SER A 73 -1.81 -4.17 -3.18
CA SER A 73 -0.68 -5.03 -2.84
C SER A 73 -1.14 -6.48 -2.56
N GLU A 74 -2.26 -6.66 -1.86
CA GLU A 74 -2.85 -7.98 -1.62
C GLU A 74 -3.26 -8.67 -2.93
N VAL A 75 -3.95 -7.95 -3.82
CA VAL A 75 -4.39 -8.46 -5.12
C VAL A 75 -3.21 -8.81 -6.02
N TYR A 76 -2.17 -7.97 -6.02
CA TYR A 76 -0.93 -8.27 -6.74
C TYR A 76 -0.32 -9.59 -6.26
N LEU A 77 -0.18 -9.78 -4.95
CA LEU A 77 0.39 -11.02 -4.40
C LEU A 77 -0.48 -12.25 -4.70
N ALA A 78 -1.80 -12.13 -4.68
CA ALA A 78 -2.73 -13.24 -4.90
C ALA A 78 -2.87 -13.62 -6.38
N SER A 79 -2.84 -12.64 -7.28
CA SER A 79 -3.32 -12.79 -8.67
C SER A 79 -2.27 -12.44 -9.73
N PHE A 80 -1.00 -12.19 -9.38
CA PHE A 80 0.02 -11.76 -10.37
C PHE A 80 0.23 -12.70 -11.57
N ARG A 81 -0.18 -13.97 -11.45
CA ARG A 81 -0.06 -14.97 -12.52
C ARG A 81 -1.28 -15.02 -13.45
N ASP A 82 -2.39 -14.40 -13.06
CA ASP A 82 -3.62 -14.31 -13.84
C ASP A 82 -3.91 -12.84 -14.11
N THR A 83 -3.47 -12.37 -15.29
CA THR A 83 -3.54 -10.97 -15.68
C THR A 83 -4.96 -10.44 -15.80
N ASP A 84 -5.92 -11.30 -16.18
CA ASP A 84 -7.31 -10.90 -16.37
C ASP A 84 -8.01 -10.73 -15.03
N VAL A 85 -7.81 -11.66 -14.10
CA VAL A 85 -8.29 -11.55 -12.72
C VAL A 85 -7.67 -10.33 -12.04
N PHE A 86 -6.34 -10.16 -12.16
CA PHE A 86 -5.64 -9.00 -11.62
C PHE A 86 -6.21 -7.68 -12.15
N SER A 87 -6.35 -7.54 -13.47
CA SER A 87 -6.88 -6.30 -14.10
C SER A 87 -8.32 -5.98 -13.65
N ASN A 88 -9.18 -7.00 -13.55
CA ASN A 88 -10.57 -6.83 -13.12
C ASN A 88 -10.67 -6.39 -11.65
N GLU A 89 -9.91 -7.00 -10.76
CA GLU A 89 -9.89 -6.64 -9.35
C GLU A 89 -9.29 -5.26 -9.12
N MET A 90 -8.17 -4.95 -9.80
CA MET A 90 -7.54 -3.63 -9.77
C MET A 90 -8.52 -2.52 -10.19
N ARG A 91 -9.27 -2.75 -11.26
CA ARG A 91 -10.31 -1.82 -11.73
C ARG A 91 -11.41 -1.64 -10.70
N ALA A 92 -11.95 -2.72 -10.15
CA ALA A 92 -13.00 -2.64 -9.13
C ALA A 92 -12.56 -1.86 -7.88
N ILE A 93 -11.32 -2.09 -7.41
CA ILE A 93 -10.75 -1.39 -6.26
C ILE A 93 -10.54 0.10 -6.57
N THR A 94 -10.03 0.41 -7.78
CA THR A 94 -9.83 1.79 -8.24
C THR A 94 -11.14 2.55 -8.35
N GLU A 95 -12.18 1.96 -8.93
CA GLU A 95 -13.52 2.55 -9.02
C GLU A 95 -14.16 2.76 -7.63
N LYS A 96 -13.93 1.83 -6.69
CA LYS A 96 -14.39 1.99 -5.31
C LYS A 96 -13.70 3.17 -4.61
N ARG A 97 -12.38 3.30 -4.76
CA ARG A 97 -11.60 4.43 -4.24
C ARG A 97 -12.16 5.74 -4.79
N ASP A 98 -12.29 5.83 -6.11
CA ASP A 98 -12.68 7.06 -6.79
C ASP A 98 -14.10 7.50 -6.40
N ARG A 99 -15.04 6.56 -6.29
CA ARG A 99 -16.40 6.84 -5.78
C ARG A 99 -16.39 7.32 -4.34
N THR A 100 -15.49 6.80 -3.51
CA THR A 100 -15.40 7.21 -2.10
C THR A 100 -14.82 8.62 -1.98
N ILE A 101 -13.74 8.92 -2.71
CA ILE A 101 -13.15 10.26 -2.76
C ILE A 101 -14.17 11.28 -3.27
N MET A 102 -14.90 10.98 -4.36
CA MET A 102 -15.91 11.89 -4.93
C MET A 102 -17.02 12.29 -3.95
N LYS A 103 -17.33 11.48 -2.93
CA LYS A 103 -18.31 11.83 -1.89
C LYS A 103 -17.81 12.90 -0.92
N LEU A 104 -16.49 13.06 -0.80
CA LEU A 104 -15.84 14.03 0.09
C LEU A 104 -15.61 15.38 -0.57
N LEU A 105 -15.70 15.44 -1.90
CA LEU A 105 -15.40 16.62 -2.71
C LEU A 105 -16.66 17.48 -2.93
N ASN A 106 -16.48 18.79 -3.04
CA ASN A 106 -17.53 19.69 -3.55
C ASN A 106 -17.59 19.65 -5.09
N GLU A 107 -18.61 20.27 -5.71
CA GLU A 107 -18.79 20.21 -7.17
C GLU A 107 -17.57 20.72 -7.97
N ARG A 108 -16.94 21.82 -7.56
CA ARG A 108 -15.73 22.33 -8.22
C ARG A 108 -14.57 21.34 -8.16
N GLN A 109 -14.39 20.70 -7.00
CA GLN A 109 -13.36 19.67 -6.80
C GLN A 109 -13.68 18.39 -7.57
N LYS A 110 -14.96 18.01 -7.69
CA LYS A 110 -15.41 16.87 -8.49
C LYS A 110 -15.10 17.04 -9.97
N ASP A 111 -15.28 18.25 -10.50
CA ASP A 111 -14.93 18.54 -11.89
C ASP A 111 -13.41 18.44 -12.11
N ALA A 112 -12.61 19.03 -11.22
CA ALA A 112 -11.15 18.88 -11.27
C ALA A 112 -10.72 17.40 -11.17
N TRP A 113 -11.36 16.62 -10.30
CA TRP A 113 -11.12 15.18 -10.20
C TRP A 113 -11.44 14.43 -11.50
N ARG A 114 -12.57 14.73 -12.14
CA ARG A 114 -12.94 14.12 -13.44
C ARG A 114 -11.93 14.48 -14.53
N HIS A 115 -11.44 15.72 -14.56
CA HIS A 115 -10.39 16.13 -15.49
C HIS A 115 -9.09 15.34 -15.26
N LEU A 116 -8.63 15.24 -14.01
CA LEU A 116 -7.45 14.43 -13.66
C LEU A 116 -7.58 12.96 -14.09
N LYS A 117 -8.79 12.41 -14.06
CA LYS A 117 -9.06 11.03 -14.50
C LYS A 117 -9.13 10.89 -16.02
N GLY A 118 -9.72 11.88 -16.70
CA GLY A 118 -9.86 11.89 -18.15
C GLY A 118 -8.55 12.12 -18.90
N GLU A 119 -7.59 12.83 -18.30
CA GLU A 119 -6.26 13.04 -18.88
C GLU A 119 -5.36 11.80 -18.74
N ASN A 120 -5.58 10.94 -17.73
CA ASN A 120 -4.85 9.68 -17.54
C ASN A 120 -5.36 8.50 -18.40
N LEU A 121 -6.32 8.74 -19.30
CA LEU A 121 -6.93 7.74 -20.20
C LEU A 121 -6.67 8.01 -21.69
N LYS A 122 -5.77 8.94 -22.03
CA LYS A 122 -5.29 9.21 -23.40
C LYS A 122 -3.81 8.94 -23.49
#